data_AF-A0A2M9ZKW9-F1
#
_entry.id   AF-A0A2M9ZKW9-F1
#
_cell.length_a   1.000
_cell.length_b   1.000
_cell.length_c   1.000
_cell.angle_alpha   90.00
_cell.angle_beta   90.00
_cell.angle_gamma   90.00
#
_symmetry.space_group_name_H-M   'P 1'
#
loop_
_entity.id
_entity.type
_entity.pdbx_description
1 polymer ?
#
loop_
_entity_poly.entity_id
_entity_poly.type
_entity_poly.pdbx_seq_one_letter_code
_entity_poly.pdbx_strand_id
1 'polypeptide(L)'
;MALTNFGFIVTGDNFTQEQGTQKFRMKVVGVKHPEQGIEVAKKMVAEGIQLIELCGGFSPVWAGKIIEAINYSVPVGVVAYGPESIDKMYELFAV
;
A
#
# COMPACT_ATOMS: atom_id res chain seq x y z
N MET A 1 15.10 7.40 -12.75
CA MET A 1 13.90 8.04 -13.30
C MET A 1 13.17 8.73 -12.16
N ALA A 2 12.52 9.88 -12.38
CA ALA A 2 11.73 10.52 -11.33
C ALA A 2 10.43 9.74 -11.07
N LEU A 3 9.95 9.73 -9.82
CA LEU A 3 8.68 9.12 -9.45
C LEU A 3 7.52 9.94 -10.01
N THR A 4 6.67 9.31 -10.83
CA THR A 4 5.48 9.92 -11.44
C THR A 4 4.22 9.08 -11.25
N ASN A 5 4.34 7.78 -10.92
CA ASN A 5 3.20 6.88 -10.65
C ASN A 5 3.39 6.21 -9.30
N PHE A 6 2.55 6.58 -8.34
CA PHE A 6 2.62 6.11 -6.95
C PHE A 6 1.39 5.27 -6.60
N GLY A 7 1.60 4.12 -5.99
CA GLY A 7 0.56 3.23 -5.50
C GLY A 7 0.48 3.25 -3.98
N PHE A 8 -0.73 3.22 -3.45
CA PHE A 8 -1.00 3.15 -2.02
C PHE A 8 -2.07 2.11 -1.76
N ILE A 9 -1.76 1.12 -0.93
CA ILE A 9 -2.71 0.09 -0.52
C ILE A 9 -2.97 0.28 0.97
N VAL A 10 -4.25 0.43 1.35
CA VAL A 10 -4.65 0.66 2.74
C VAL A 10 -5.62 -0.41 3.20
N THR A 11 -5.37 -1.01 4.36
CA THR A 11 -6.36 -1.86 5.04
C THR A 11 -7.46 -1.00 5.67
N GLY A 12 -8.71 -1.31 5.36
CA GLY A 12 -9.91 -0.56 5.72
C GLY A 12 -11.14 -1.14 5.02
N ASP A 13 -11.80 -0.36 4.18
CA ASP A 13 -12.90 -0.83 3.32
C ASP A 13 -12.46 -0.95 1.85
N ASN A 14 -13.29 -1.60 1.03
CA ASN A 14 -13.02 -1.79 -0.39
C ASN A 14 -13.32 -0.50 -1.17
N PHE A 15 -12.29 0.12 -1.73
CA PHE A 15 -12.45 1.26 -2.64
C PHE A 15 -11.27 1.38 -3.61
N THR A 16 -11.43 2.21 -4.63
CA THR A 16 -10.35 2.61 -5.52
C THR A 16 -10.50 4.08 -5.85
N GLN A 17 -9.41 4.82 -5.73
CA GLN A 17 -9.35 6.24 -6.02
C GLN A 17 -8.08 6.55 -6.79
N GLU A 18 -8.19 7.38 -7.81
CA GLU A 18 -7.05 7.90 -8.56
C GLU A 18 -7.05 9.43 -8.43
N GLN A 19 -5.88 9.99 -8.17
CA GLN A 19 -5.69 11.43 -8.00
C GLN A 19 -4.32 11.85 -8.50
N GLY A 20 -4.15 13.13 -8.84
CA GLY A 20 -2.86 13.62 -9.31
C GLY A 20 -2.93 14.91 -10.09
N THR A 21 -1.85 15.17 -10.82
CA THR A 21 -1.64 16.28 -11.74
C THR A 21 -1.19 15.75 -13.09
N GLN A 22 -0.86 16.64 -14.02
CA GLN A 22 -0.26 16.24 -15.30
C GLN A 22 1.10 15.55 -15.16
N LYS A 23 1.83 15.77 -14.06
CA LYS A 23 3.20 15.26 -13.85
C LYS A 23 3.30 14.11 -12.85
N PHE A 24 2.24 13.83 -12.12
CA PHE A 24 2.24 12.85 -11.04
C PHE A 24 0.86 12.24 -10.85
N ARG A 25 0.77 10.93 -10.74
CA ARG A 25 -0.45 10.18 -10.48
C ARG A 25 -0.27 9.31 -9.25
N MET A 26 -1.32 9.23 -8.46
CA MET A 26 -1.43 8.40 -7.28
C MET A 26 -2.68 7.53 -7.41
N LYS A 27 -2.52 6.23 -7.19
CA LYS A 27 -3.61 5.28 -7.10
C LYS A 27 -3.71 4.75 -5.67
N VAL A 28 -4.86 4.94 -5.05
CA VAL A 28 -5.17 4.45 -3.71
C VAL A 28 -6.18 3.33 -3.84
N VAL A 29 -5.90 2.18 -3.23
CA VAL A 29 -6.82 1.05 -3.17
C VAL A 29 -7.01 0.65 -1.73
N GLY A 30 -8.26 0.65 -1.29
CA GLY A 30 -8.66 0.10 0.00
C GLY A 30 -8.96 -1.38 -0.10
N VAL A 31 -8.50 -2.14 0.89
CA VAL A 31 -8.75 -3.58 1.03
C VAL A 31 -9.27 -3.89 2.43
N LYS A 32 -10.17 -4.86 2.56
CA LYS A 32 -10.64 -5.33 3.89
C LYS A 32 -9.61 -6.17 4.61
N HIS A 33 -8.84 -6.96 3.86
CA HIS A 33 -7.87 -7.88 4.42
C HIS A 33 -6.52 -7.76 3.70
N PRO A 34 -5.40 -7.85 4.42
CA PRO A 34 -4.08 -7.59 3.86
C PRO A 34 -3.68 -8.56 2.74
N GLU A 35 -4.20 -9.79 2.73
CA GLU A 35 -4.01 -10.76 1.65
C GLU A 35 -4.49 -10.25 0.28
N GLN A 36 -5.53 -9.41 0.27
CA GLN A 36 -6.06 -8.83 -0.96
C GLN A 36 -5.05 -7.86 -1.59
N GLY A 37 -4.12 -7.32 -0.80
CA GLY A 37 -3.04 -6.45 -1.24
C GLY A 37 -2.12 -7.11 -2.27
N ILE A 38 -2.01 -8.45 -2.29
CA ILE A 38 -1.20 -9.19 -3.26
C ILE A 38 -1.73 -8.98 -4.68
N GLU A 39 -3.02 -9.21 -4.89
CA GLU A 39 -3.62 -9.08 -6.22
C GLU A 39 -3.74 -7.61 -6.64
N VAL A 40 -3.94 -6.71 -5.68
CA VAL A 40 -3.90 -5.26 -5.95
C VAL A 40 -2.51 -4.81 -6.40
N ALA A 41 -1.46 -5.26 -5.71
CA ALA A 41 -0.08 -4.89 -6.06
C ALA A 41 0.32 -5.39 -7.44
N LYS A 42 -0.04 -6.63 -7.81
CA LYS A 42 0.20 -7.16 -9.17
C LYS A 42 -0.46 -6.29 -10.24
N LYS A 43 -1.71 -5.86 -10.02
CA LYS A 43 -2.42 -4.96 -10.94
C LYS A 43 -1.74 -3.60 -11.03
N MET A 44 -1.35 -3.02 -9.90
CA MET A 44 -0.61 -1.75 -9.88
C MET A 44 0.69 -1.82 -10.69
N VAL A 45 1.46 -2.91 -10.56
CA VAL A 45 2.68 -3.12 -11.35
C VAL A 45 2.35 -3.21 -12.85
N ALA A 46 1.30 -3.96 -13.23
CA ALA A 46 0.87 -4.04 -14.62
C ALA A 46 0.41 -2.68 -15.20
N GLU A 47 -0.10 -1.79 -14.35
CA GLU A 47 -0.51 -0.42 -14.70
C GLU A 47 0.66 0.59 -14.73
N GLY A 48 1.87 0.16 -14.37
CA GLY A 48 3.08 1.00 -14.39
C GLY A 48 3.26 1.89 -13.16
N ILE A 49 2.66 1.52 -12.02
CA ILE A 49 3.05 2.06 -10.71
C ILE A 49 4.53 1.77 -10.46
N GLN A 50 5.26 2.74 -9.90
CA GLN A 50 6.72 2.68 -9.70
C GLN A 50 7.13 2.46 -8.23
N LEU A 51 6.21 2.68 -7.29
CA LEU A 51 6.40 2.53 -5.85
C LEU A 51 5.05 2.17 -5.24
N ILE A 52 5.02 1.18 -4.37
CA ILE A 52 3.82 0.79 -3.62
C ILE A 52 4.08 1.01 -2.13
N GLU A 53 3.24 1.80 -1.47
CA GLU A 53 3.26 1.95 -0.01
C GLU A 53 2.06 1.24 0.61
N LEU A 54 2.30 0.56 1.73
CA LEU A 54 1.29 -0.20 2.47
C LEU A 54 0.96 0.50 3.79
N CYS A 55 -0.33 0.74 4.06
CA CYS A 55 -0.80 1.46 5.24
C CYS A 55 -2.00 0.76 5.90
N GLY A 56 -2.37 1.20 7.11
CA GLY A 56 -3.51 0.66 7.86
C GLY A 56 -3.15 -0.54 8.74
N GLY A 57 -1.88 -0.70 9.10
CA GLY A 57 -1.42 -1.84 9.92
C GLY A 57 -0.97 -3.06 9.13
N PHE A 58 -0.63 -2.90 7.85
CA PHE A 58 0.08 -3.92 7.10
C PHE A 58 1.34 -4.34 7.86
N SER A 59 1.43 -5.62 8.23
CA SER A 59 2.62 -6.15 8.89
C SER A 59 3.76 -6.35 7.88
N PRO A 60 5.03 -6.35 8.33
CA PRO A 60 6.17 -6.65 7.47
C PRO A 60 6.06 -8.00 6.73
N VAL A 61 5.33 -8.97 7.30
CA VAL A 61 5.08 -10.28 6.67
C VAL A 61 4.32 -10.11 5.36
N TRP A 62 3.29 -9.27 5.34
CA TRP A 62 2.50 -9.03 4.13
C TRP A 62 3.27 -8.23 3.09
N ALA A 63 4.11 -7.29 3.52
CA ALA A 63 5.04 -6.60 2.61
C ALA A 63 5.97 -7.59 1.90
N GLY A 64 6.58 -8.52 2.64
CA GLY A 64 7.41 -9.58 2.06
C GLY A 64 6.67 -10.42 1.03
N LYS A 65 5.46 -10.89 1.36
CA LYS A 65 4.62 -11.66 0.42
C LYS A 65 4.27 -10.88 -0.85
N ILE A 66 3.98 -9.58 -0.72
CA ILE A 66 3.68 -8.72 -1.87
C ILE A 66 4.92 -8.56 -2.75
N ILE A 67 6.09 -8.27 -2.15
CA ILE A 67 7.36 -8.12 -2.86
C ILE A 67 7.68 -9.37 -3.68
N GLU A 68 7.53 -10.55 -3.09
CA GLU A 68 7.71 -11.84 -3.78
C GLU A 68 6.69 -12.01 -4.91
N ALA A 69 5.41 -11.73 -4.64
CA ALA A 69 4.33 -11.95 -5.60
C ALA A 69 4.38 -11.02 -6.83
N ILE A 70 5.05 -9.86 -6.72
CA ILE A 70 5.32 -8.96 -7.84
C ILE A 70 6.71 -9.19 -8.46
N ASN A 71 7.40 -10.28 -8.10
CA ASN A 71 8.76 -10.60 -8.56
C ASN A 71 9.74 -9.43 -8.39
N TYR A 72 9.67 -8.72 -7.26
CA TYR A 72 10.57 -7.59 -6.96
C TYR A 72 10.55 -6.46 -8.02
N SER A 73 9.46 -6.33 -8.80
CA SER A 73 9.40 -5.42 -9.95
C SER A 73 9.51 -3.94 -9.55
N VAL A 74 8.98 -3.56 -8.37
CA VAL A 74 9.03 -2.19 -7.84
C VAL A 74 9.28 -2.21 -6.34
N PRO A 75 9.86 -1.14 -5.75
CA PRO A 75 9.96 -1.02 -4.31
C PRO A 75 8.58 -1.06 -3.63
N VAL A 76 8.54 -1.71 -2.46
CA VAL A 76 7.36 -1.77 -1.60
C VAL A 76 7.75 -1.31 -0.20
N GLY A 77 7.06 -0.28 0.31
CA GLY A 77 7.23 0.25 1.64
C GLY A 77 6.06 -0.05 2.57
N VAL A 78 6.27 0.12 3.87
CA VAL A 78 5.23 0.01 4.90
C VAL A 78 5.28 1.24 5.77
N VAL A 79 4.13 1.86 6.01
CA VAL A 79 3.99 2.94 6.97
C VAL A 79 4.14 2.39 8.38
N ALA A 80 5.15 2.90 9.11
CA ALA A 80 5.42 2.56 10.50
C ALA A 80 5.03 3.71 11.43
N TYR A 81 4.64 3.37 12.66
CA TYR A 81 4.25 4.30 13.70
C TYR A 81 5.29 4.30 14.81
N GLY A 82 5.63 5.49 15.31
CA GLY A 82 6.52 5.63 16.45
C GLY A 82 5.86 5.15 17.76
N PRO A 83 6.66 4.81 18.79
CA PRO A 83 6.15 4.39 20.10
C PRO A 83 5.13 5.36 20.71
N GLU A 84 5.28 6.65 20.47
CA GLU A 84 4.40 7.73 20.92
C GLU A 84 2.97 7.63 20.41
N SER A 85 2.73 6.85 19.34
CA SER A 85 1.41 6.71 18.71
C SER A 85 0.78 5.33 18.93
N ILE A 86 1.48 4.39 19.60
CA ILE A 86 1.05 2.98 19.70
C ILE A 86 -0.30 2.85 20.42
N ASP A 87 -0.51 3.57 21.53
CA ASP A 87 -1.75 3.45 22.30
C ASP A 87 -2.98 3.88 21.46
N LYS A 88 -2.84 4.98 20.71
CA LYS A 88 -3.90 5.46 19.80
C LYS A 88 -4.11 4.58 18.59
N MET A 89 -3.04 3.99 18.08
CA MET A 89 -3.14 2.97 17.03
C MET A 89 -3.87 1.74 17.54
N TYR A 90 -3.57 1.26 18.75
CA TYR A 90 -4.28 0.13 19.34
C TYR A 90 -5.78 0.41 19.48
N GLU A 91 -6.17 1.60 19.95
CA GLU A 91 -7.58 2.00 20.01
C GLU A 91 -8.30 1.92 18.65
N LEU A 92 -7.61 2.25 17.55
CA LEU A 92 -8.19 2.24 16.19
C LEU A 92 -8.31 0.83 15.59
N PHE A 93 -7.38 -0.08 15.90
CA PHE A 93 -7.27 -1.40 15.26
C PHE A 93 -7.68 -2.57 16.15
N ALA A 94 -8.08 -2.33 17.40
CA ALA A 94 -8.56 -3.37 18.33
C ALA A 94 -10.01 -3.82 18.06
N VAL A 95 -10.66 -3.35 16.99
CA VAL A 95 -12.08 -3.60 16.67
C VAL A 95 -12.23 -4.39 15.38
#